data_AF-A0A9W6PX15-F1
#
_entry.id   AF-A0A9W6PX15-F1
#
_cell.length_a   1.000
_cell.length_b   1.000
_cell.length_c   1.000
_cell.angle_alpha   90.00
_cell.angle_beta   90.00
_cell.angle_gamma   90.00
#
_symmetry.space_group_name_H-M   'P 1'
#
loop_
_entity.id
_entity.type
_entity.pdbx_description
1 polymer ?
#
loop_
_entity_poly.entity_id
_entity_poly.type
_entity_poly.pdbx_seq_one_letter_code
_entity_poly.pdbx_strand_id
1 'polypeptide(L)'
;MPGRLDRHTRRTHRSARTAPDRRSLPQLQKEFPGHRIWRSTRWDGEPGEYVATLIEPSAGVDATVMEPNPTALRKALNAEAERARAKNKRR
;
A
#
# COMPACT_ATOMS: atom_id res chain seq x y z
N MET A 1 5.86 36.07 30.01
CA MET A 1 5.15 36.45 28.77
C MET A 1 5.37 35.34 27.74
N PRO A 2 4.30 34.73 27.18
CA PRO A 2 4.34 33.45 26.46
C PRO A 2 4.39 33.58 24.93
N GLY A 3 4.82 32.52 24.24
CA GLY A 3 4.64 32.32 22.79
C GLY A 3 5.97 32.18 22.05
N ARG A 4 6.21 31.18 21.19
CA ARG A 4 5.30 30.37 20.38
C ARG A 4 5.86 28.95 20.29
N LEU A 5 4.99 27.95 20.45
CA LEU A 5 5.21 26.67 19.79
C LEU A 5 5.28 26.93 18.29
N ASP A 6 6.47 26.77 17.71
CA ASP A 6 6.68 26.68 16.28
C ASP A 6 5.87 25.50 15.77
N ARG A 7 4.70 25.84 15.22
CA ARG A 7 3.77 24.91 14.61
C ARG A 7 4.55 24.14 13.56
N HIS A 8 4.77 22.86 13.85
CA HIS A 8 5.24 21.88 12.90
C HIS A 8 4.61 22.13 11.54
N THR A 9 5.49 22.29 10.57
CA THR A 9 5.23 22.39 9.15
C THR A 9 4.19 21.35 8.73
N ARG A 10 2.92 21.76 8.63
CA ARG A 10 1.92 21.01 7.84
C ARG A 10 2.18 21.30 6.36
N ARG A 11 3.38 20.96 5.88
CA ARG A 11 3.59 20.78 4.45
C ARG A 11 2.91 19.45 4.15
N THR A 12 1.74 19.54 3.54
CA THR A 12 1.01 18.40 3.00
C THR A 12 2.00 17.55 2.20
N HIS A 13 2.36 16.38 2.74
CA HIS A 13 3.23 15.42 2.07
C HIS A 13 2.44 14.83 0.89
N ARG A 14 2.32 15.62 -0.19
CA ARG A 14 1.96 15.10 -1.51
C ARG A 14 3.18 14.29 -1.94
N SER A 15 3.20 13.01 -1.58
CA SER A 15 4.28 12.07 -1.91
C SER A 15 4.65 12.27 -3.38
N ALA A 16 5.90 12.67 -3.63
CA ALA A 16 6.39 12.85 -4.98
C ALA A 16 6.47 11.47 -5.63
N ARG A 17 5.38 11.04 -6.27
CA ARG A 17 5.33 9.77 -7.01
C ARG A 17 6.44 9.79 -8.06
N THR A 18 7.40 8.89 -7.89
CA THR A 18 8.50 8.74 -8.84
C THR A 18 7.96 8.28 -10.21
N ALA A 19 8.74 8.44 -11.27
CA ALA A 19 8.39 7.95 -12.60
C ALA A 19 7.98 6.45 -12.62
N PRO A 20 8.69 5.53 -11.93
CA PRO A 20 8.24 4.13 -11.84
C PRO A 20 6.94 3.97 -11.05
N ASP A 21 6.74 4.69 -9.94
CA ASP A 21 5.49 4.62 -9.16
C ASP A 21 4.25 4.99 -9.98
N ARG A 22 4.38 5.99 -10.86
CA ARG A 22 3.29 6.46 -11.73
C ARG A 22 2.83 5.40 -12.73
N ARG A 23 3.69 4.42 -13.07
CA ARG A 23 3.35 3.32 -13.97
C ARG A 23 2.94 2.07 -13.20
N SER A 24 3.66 1.72 -12.14
CA SER A 24 3.44 0.49 -11.38
C SER A 24 2.17 0.51 -10.54
N LEU A 25 1.83 1.64 -9.88
CA LEU A 25 0.66 1.70 -9.01
C LEU A 25 -0.67 1.51 -9.77
N PRO A 26 -0.94 2.20 -10.90
CA PRO A 26 -2.17 1.97 -11.65
C PRO A 26 -2.28 0.56 -12.21
N GLN A 27 -1.14 -0.05 -12.58
CA GLN A 27 -1.11 -1.43 -13.06
C GLN A 27 -1.50 -2.41 -11.95
N LEU A 28 -0.89 -2.28 -10.77
CA LEU A 28 -1.22 -3.11 -9.60
C LEU A 28 -2.68 -2.94 -9.18
N GLN A 29 -3.20 -1.70 -9.16
CA GLN A 29 -4.60 -1.46 -8.81
C GLN A 29 -5.58 -2.08 -9.80
N LYS A 30 -5.24 -2.12 -11.11
CA LYS A 30 -6.04 -2.81 -12.13
C LYS A 30 -5.99 -4.32 -11.98
N GLU A 31 -4.82 -4.87 -11.63
CA GLU A 31 -4.64 -6.32 -11.43
C GLU A 31 -5.32 -6.81 -10.15
N PHE A 32 -5.39 -5.97 -9.11
CA PHE A 32 -5.95 -6.31 -7.80
C PHE A 32 -7.03 -5.29 -7.38
N PRO A 33 -8.21 -5.28 -8.03
CA PRO A 33 -9.27 -4.30 -7.74
C PRO A 33 -9.87 -4.43 -6.33
N GLY A 34 -9.75 -5.61 -5.70
CA GLY A 34 -10.15 -5.83 -4.31
C GLY A 34 -9.14 -5.33 -3.28
N HIS A 35 -7.97 -4.82 -3.72
CA HIS A 35 -6.94 -4.30 -2.84
C HIS A 35 -6.77 -2.80 -3.02
N ARG A 36 -6.63 -2.09 -1.91
CA ARG A 36 -6.17 -0.72 -1.87
C ARG A 36 -4.65 -0.74 -1.92
N ILE A 37 -4.05 -0.21 -2.99
CA ILE A 37 -2.59 -0.23 -3.19
C ILE A 37 -2.06 1.20 -3.27
N TRP A 38 -1.05 1.52 -2.44
CA TRP A 38 -0.41 2.83 -2.40
C TRP A 38 1.10 2.72 -2.14
N ARG A 39 1.81 3.84 -2.31
CA ARG A 39 3.22 3.98 -1.93
C ARG A 39 3.28 4.69 -0.58
N SER A 40 3.86 4.04 0.43
CA SER A 40 4.13 4.66 1.73
C SER A 40 5.12 5.81 1.59
N THR A 41 5.10 6.73 2.54
CA THR A 41 6.06 7.83 2.61
C THR A 41 6.83 7.72 3.90
N ARG A 42 8.15 7.74 3.81
CA ARG A 42 9.01 7.71 4.99
C ARG A 42 9.03 9.07 5.69
N TRP A 43 9.57 9.08 6.91
CA TRP A 43 9.68 10.29 7.73
C TRP A 43 10.57 11.38 7.08
N ASP A 44 11.48 10.97 6.18
CA ASP A 44 12.35 11.82 5.38
C ASP A 44 11.65 12.46 4.16
N GLY A 45 10.39 12.10 3.89
CA GLY A 45 9.64 12.56 2.72
C GLY A 45 9.91 11.78 1.44
N GLU A 46 10.80 10.78 1.49
CA GLU A 46 11.10 9.90 0.37
C GLU A 46 10.05 8.79 0.21
N PRO A 47 9.93 8.19 -0.99
CA PRO A 47 9.05 7.06 -1.22
C PRO A 47 9.47 5.85 -0.38
N GLY A 48 8.62 5.46 0.57
CA GLY A 48 8.77 4.26 1.39
C GLY A 48 8.37 2.99 0.64
N GLU A 49 7.79 2.01 1.30
CA GLU A 49 7.42 0.72 0.72
C GLU A 49 6.11 0.80 -0.10
N TYR A 50 5.91 -0.13 -1.04
CA TYR A 50 4.58 -0.33 -1.62
C TYR A 50 3.73 -1.11 -0.62
N VAL A 51 2.51 -0.61 -0.39
CA VAL A 51 1.57 -1.19 0.56
C VAL A 51 0.31 -1.59 -0.19
N ALA A 52 -0.20 -2.78 0.11
CA ALA A 52 -1.46 -3.28 -0.38
C ALA A 52 -2.29 -3.82 0.78
N THR A 53 -3.52 -3.33 0.92
CA THR A 53 -4.48 -3.84 1.90
C THR A 53 -5.73 -4.33 1.21
N LEU A 54 -6.28 -5.44 1.64
CA LEU A 54 -7.56 -5.94 1.14
C LEU A 54 -8.70 -5.01 1.58
N ILE A 55 -9.63 -4.68 0.69
CA ILE A 55 -10.78 -3.79 0.99
C ILE A 55 -11.91 -4.56 1.67
N GLU A 56 -12.16 -5.81 1.26
CA GLU A 56 -13.18 -6.68 1.86
C GLU A 56 -12.52 -7.88 2.58
N PRO A 57 -12.34 -7.81 3.90
CA PRO A 57 -11.83 -8.92 4.71
C PRO A 57 -12.94 -9.94 4.98
N SER A 58 -13.53 -10.53 3.93
CA SER A 58 -14.68 -11.46 4.04
C SER A 58 -14.37 -12.78 4.76
N ALA A 59 -13.14 -12.97 5.25
CA ALA A 59 -12.70 -14.14 6.03
C ALA A 59 -11.96 -13.77 7.35
N GLY A 60 -12.02 -12.51 7.81
CA GLY A 60 -11.47 -12.12 9.11
C GLY A 60 -9.94 -12.04 9.20
N VAL A 61 -9.24 -11.94 8.07
CA VAL A 61 -7.79 -11.68 8.04
C VAL A 61 -7.55 -10.46 7.15
N ASP A 62 -7.15 -9.35 7.77
CA ASP A 62 -6.64 -8.18 7.07
C ASP A 62 -5.26 -8.51 6.49
N ALA A 63 -5.20 -8.81 5.19
CA ALA A 63 -3.94 -8.98 4.49
C ALA A 63 -3.37 -7.59 4.15
N THR A 64 -2.60 -7.03 5.08
CA THR A 64 -1.72 -5.88 4.80
C THR A 64 -0.36 -6.41 4.37
N VAL A 65 -0.02 -6.23 3.09
CA VAL A 65 1.27 -6.61 2.51
C VAL A 65 2.08 -5.35 2.24
N MET A 66 3.33 -5.33 2.68
CA MET A 66 4.27 -4.23 2.46
C MET A 66 5.54 -4.78 1.82
N GLU A 67 5.91 -4.26 0.66
CA GLU A 67 7.08 -4.71 -0.10
C GLU A 67 7.85 -3.53 -0.69
N PRO A 68 9.20 -3.54 -0.71
CA PRO A 68 9.99 -2.40 -1.18
C PRO A 68 9.87 -2.16 -2.69
N ASN A 69 9.52 -3.21 -3.46
CA ASN A 69 9.45 -3.18 -4.92
C ASN A 69 8.08 -3.71 -5.44
N PRO A 70 7.65 -3.27 -6.64
CA PRO A 70 6.30 -3.54 -7.12
C PRO A 70 6.13 -5.01 -7.56
N THR A 71 7.22 -5.65 -8.00
CA THR A 71 7.24 -7.06 -8.42
C THR A 71 7.06 -8.01 -7.24
N ALA A 72 7.72 -7.73 -6.11
CA ALA A 72 7.58 -8.45 -4.86
C ALA A 72 6.17 -8.28 -4.30
N LEU A 73 5.63 -7.04 -4.33
CA LEU A 73 4.25 -6.80 -3.94
C LEU A 73 3.28 -7.65 -4.77
N ARG A 74 3.45 -7.67 -6.09
CA ARG A 74 2.63 -8.50 -6.99
C ARG A 74 2.73 -9.99 -6.66
N LYS A 75 3.94 -10.50 -6.41
CA LYS A 75 4.16 -11.91 -6.07
C LYS A 75 3.50 -12.29 -4.75
N ALA A 76 3.64 -11.44 -3.73
CA ALA A 76 3.00 -11.63 -2.43
C ALA A 76 1.47 -11.60 -2.54
N LEU A 77 0.91 -10.65 -3.28
CA LEU A 77 -0.53 -10.56 -3.53
C LEU A 77 -1.07 -11.78 -4.28
N ASN A 78 -0.35 -12.29 -5.28
CA ASN A 78 -0.74 -13.52 -5.98
C ASN A 78 -0.72 -14.73 -5.04
N ALA A 79 0.31 -14.89 -4.22
CA ALA A 79 0.39 -15.99 -3.27
C ALA A 79 -0.76 -15.95 -2.26
N GLU A 80 -1.13 -14.75 -1.79
CA GLU A 80 -2.24 -14.58 -0.85
C GLU A 80 -3.61 -14.80 -1.52
N ALA A 81 -3.79 -14.32 -2.76
CA ALA A 81 -5.01 -14.58 -3.53
C ALA A 81 -5.25 -16.08 -3.76
N GLU A 82 -4.18 -16.85 -4.05
CA GLU A 82 -4.26 -18.30 -4.19
C GLU A 82 -4.62 -18.99 -2.86
N ARG A 83 -4.05 -18.54 -1.74
CA ARG A 83 -4.42 -19.03 -0.39
C ARG A 83 -5.89 -18.74 -0.05
N ALA A 84 -6.37 -17.53 -0.36
CA ALA A 84 -7.75 -17.14 -0.15
C ALA A 84 -8.72 -17.98 -1.00
N ARG A 85 -8.40 -18.21 -2.27
CA ARG A 85 -9.18 -19.10 -3.17
C ARG A 85 -9.21 -20.54 -2.66
N ALA A 86 -8.09 -21.08 -2.21
CA ALA A 86 -8.00 -22.43 -1.67
C ALA A 86 -8.86 -22.61 -0.39
N LYS A 87 -8.94 -21.58 0.46
CA LYS A 87 -9.84 -21.58 1.63
C LYS A 87 -11.32 -21.46 1.25
N ASN A 88 -11.65 -20.67 0.22
CA ASN A 88 -13.04 -20.50 -0.20
C ASN A 88 -13.62 -21.75 -0.89
N LYS A 89 -12.78 -22.66 -1.41
CA LYS A 89 -13.21 -23.93 -2.05
C LYS A 89 -13.58 -25.05 -1.05
N ARG A 90 -13.52 -24.79 0.26
CA ARG A 90 -13.81 -25.77 1.32
C ARG A 90 -15.13 -25.50 2.08
N ARG A 91 -15.98 -24.60 1.58
CA ARG A 91 -17.30 -24.31 2.16
C ARG A 91 -18.41 -24.84 1.28
#